data_AF-A0A0B6RUI6-F1
#
_entry.id   AF-A0A0B6RUI6-F1
#
_cell.length_a   1.000
_cell.length_b   1.000
_cell.length_c   1.000
_cell.angle_alpha   90.00
_cell.angle_beta   90.00
_cell.angle_gamma   90.00
#
_symmetry.space_group_name_H-M   'P 1'
#
loop_
_entity.id
_entity.type
_entity.pdbx_description
1 polymer ?
#
loop_
_entity_poly.entity_id
_entity_poly.type
_entity_poly.pdbx_seq_one_letter_code
_entity_poly.pdbx_strand_id
1 'polypeptide(L)'
;MKRLLTIEDTFFIPGRGLVVVPGPLEKEFAGPGNVEVELRRPDGSVRQLLLTLAYHFQSPPSRERRWSCTLDAQSKAEVPIGTEVWIDDVR
;
A
#
# COMPACT_ATOMS: atom_id res chain seq x y z
N MET A 1 9.77 -3.60 -12.85
CA MET A 1 8.90 -2.83 -11.95
C MET A 1 7.46 -2.92 -12.43
N LYS A 2 6.55 -3.34 -11.54
CA LYS A 2 5.10 -3.45 -11.78
C LYS A 2 4.37 -2.48 -10.85
N ARG A 3 3.40 -1.73 -11.38
CA ARG A 3 2.55 -0.88 -10.54
C ARG A 3 1.58 -1.76 -9.75
N LEU A 4 1.60 -1.64 -8.43
CA LEU A 4 0.75 -2.40 -7.52
C LEU A 4 -0.61 -1.73 -7.34
N LEU A 5 -0.62 -0.43 -7.06
CA LEU A 5 -1.83 0.38 -6.86
C LEU A 5 -1.53 1.88 -7.01
N THR A 6 -2.59 2.68 -7.12
CA THR A 6 -2.55 4.13 -6.93
C THR A 6 -3.32 4.45 -5.65
N ILE A 7 -2.74 5.29 -4.80
CA ILE A 7 -3.31 5.65 -3.51
C ILE A 7 -4.44 6.65 -3.73
N GLU A 8 -5.65 6.27 -3.34
CA GLU A 8 -6.86 7.10 -3.43
C GLU A 8 -7.18 7.76 -2.09
N ASP A 9 -6.86 7.10 -0.98
CA ASP A 9 -7.00 7.65 0.37
C ASP A 9 -5.98 7.04 1.34
N THR A 10 -5.77 7.71 2.47
CA THR A 10 -4.86 7.27 3.53
C THR A 10 -5.45 7.48 4.93
N PHE A 11 -5.11 6.59 5.86
CA PHE A 11 -5.47 6.69 7.26
C PHE A 11 -4.22 6.50 8.11
N PHE A 12 -3.83 7.53 8.86
CA PHE A 12 -2.68 7.44 9.76
C PHE A 12 -3.13 6.84 11.09
N ILE A 13 -2.46 5.77 11.51
CA ILE A 13 -2.69 5.11 12.79
C ILE A 13 -1.42 5.28 13.63
N PRO A 14 -1.46 6.09 14.71
CA PRO A 14 -0.31 6.27 15.59
C PRO A 14 0.26 4.94 16.07
N GLY A 15 1.59 4.78 15.97
CA GLY A 15 2.29 3.56 16.35
C GLY A 15 2.19 2.39 15.36
N ARG A 16 1.45 2.54 14.26
CA ARG A 16 1.32 1.51 13.21
C ARG A 16 1.78 2.01 11.83
N GLY A 17 1.58 3.29 11.52
CA GLY A 17 1.97 3.90 10.24
C GLY A 17 0.77 4.33 9.41
N LEU A 18 0.98 4.44 8.10
CA LEU A 18 0.01 4.99 7.18
C LEU A 18 -0.69 3.88 6.38
N VAL A 19 -1.95 3.62 6.70
CA VAL A 19 -2.79 2.71 5.92
C VAL A 19 -3.16 3.37 4.61
N VAL A 20 -3.07 2.64 3.50
CA VAL A 20 -3.40 3.13 2.16
C VAL A 20 -4.60 2.37 1.58
N VAL A 21 -5.41 3.08 0.81
CA VAL A 21 -6.63 2.56 0.17
C VAL A 21 -6.67 3.01 -1.30
N PRO A 22 -7.09 2.14 -2.23
CA PRO A 22 -7.36 0.71 -2.03
C PRO A 22 -6.07 -0.10 -1.85
N GLY A 23 -6.17 -1.26 -1.20
CA GLY A 23 -5.14 -2.30 -1.29
C GLY A 23 -5.25 -3.11 -2.60
N PRO A 24 -4.18 -3.80 -3.02
CA PRO A 24 -4.21 -4.67 -4.19
C PRO A 24 -5.07 -5.92 -3.90
N LEU A 25 -5.56 -6.55 -4.96
CA LEU A 25 -6.34 -7.79 -4.85
C LEU A 25 -5.45 -8.94 -4.37
N GLU A 26 -5.95 -9.77 -3.45
CA GLU A 26 -5.18 -10.91 -2.90
C GLU A 26 -4.74 -11.90 -3.99
N LYS A 27 -5.51 -12.03 -5.08
CA LYS A 27 -5.19 -12.90 -6.22
C LYS A 27 -4.07 -12.36 -7.13
N GLU A 28 -3.72 -11.08 -7.01
CA GLU A 28 -2.77 -10.39 -7.91
C GLU A 28 -1.39 -10.18 -7.27
N PHE A 29 -1.28 -10.40 -5.95
CA PHE A 29 -0.07 -10.17 -5.19
C PHE A 29 0.04 -11.15 -4.00
N ALA A 30 1.22 -11.75 -3.81
CA ALA A 30 1.48 -12.69 -2.74
C ALA A 30 1.66 -12.00 -1.39
N GLY A 31 1.15 -12.60 -0.31
CA GLY A 31 1.26 -12.08 1.05
C GLY A 31 0.68 -13.09 2.06
N PRO A 32 0.61 -12.75 3.36
CA PRO A 32 1.04 -11.49 4.00
C PRO A 32 2.57 -11.37 4.09
N GLY A 33 3.07 -10.17 4.37
CA GLY A 33 4.51 -9.93 4.51
C GLY A 33 4.90 -8.47 4.34
N ASN A 34 6.21 -8.21 4.44
CA ASN A 34 6.79 -6.89 4.18
C ASN A 34 7.45 -6.89 2.81
N VAL A 35 7.22 -5.82 2.04
CA VAL A 35 7.73 -5.66 0.68
C VAL A 35 8.30 -4.25 0.54
N GLU A 36 9.52 -4.14 0.02
CA GLU A 36 10.08 -2.85 -0.36
C GLU A 36 9.34 -2.33 -1.60
N VAL A 37 8.88 -1.08 -1.53
CA VAL A 37 8.13 -0.44 -2.60
C VAL A 37 8.74 0.90 -2.97
N GLU A 38 8.66 1.23 -4.25
CA GLU A 38 8.94 2.56 -4.77
C GLU A 38 7.63 3.35 -4.86
N LEU A 39 7.58 4.47 -4.16
CA LEU A 39 6.51 5.46 -4.23
C LEU A 39 6.86 6.53 -5.25
N ARG A 40 6.00 6.71 -6.24
CA ARG A 40 6.09 7.82 -7.21
C ARG A 40 4.99 8.82 -6.91
N ARG A 41 5.37 9.98 -6.39
CA ARG A 41 4.44 11.02 -5.96
C ARG A 41 3.99 11.88 -7.15
N PRO A 42 2.83 12.56 -7.06
CA PRO A 42 2.33 13.43 -8.14
C PRO A 42 3.25 14.61 -8.48
N ASP A 43 4.10 15.05 -7.54
CA ASP A 43 5.11 16.08 -7.76
C ASP A 43 6.34 15.58 -8.55
N GLY A 44 6.35 14.30 -8.94
CA GLY A 44 7.44 13.63 -9.65
C GLY A 44 8.54 13.10 -8.75
N SER A 45 8.47 13.34 -7.43
CA SER A 45 9.46 12.80 -6.49
C SER A 45 9.26 11.30 -6.27
N VAL A 46 10.36 10.62 -5.99
CA VAL A 46 10.40 9.18 -5.78
C VAL A 46 10.97 8.87 -4.40
N ARG A 47 10.38 7.90 -3.69
CA ARG A 47 10.89 7.39 -2.41
C ARG A 47 10.75 5.89 -2.31
N GLN A 48 11.67 5.25 -1.60
CA GLN A 48 11.51 3.86 -1.19
C GLN A 48 10.98 3.79 0.24
N LEU A 49 10.03 2.88 0.48
CA LEU A 49 9.46 2.58 1.79
C LEU A 49 9.17 1.09 1.91
N LEU A 50 8.97 0.63 3.15
CA LEU A 50 8.45 -0.70 3.42
C LEU A 50 6.92 -0.68 3.45
N LEU A 51 6.31 -1.56 2.67
CA LEU A 51 4.87 -1.83 2.69
C LEU A 51 4.60 -3.13 3.43
N THR A 52 3.83 -3.06 4.51
CA THR A 52 3.32 -4.23 5.23
C THR A 52 1.96 -4.63 4.66
N LEU A 53 1.86 -5.89 4.23
CA LEU A 53 0.64 -6.53 3.76
C LEU A 53 0.09 -7.45 4.84
N ALA A 54 -1.16 -7.24 5.23
CA ALA A 54 -1.84 -8.02 6.24
C ALA A 54 -3.24 -8.42 5.77
N TYR A 55 -3.75 -9.53 6.30
CA TYR A 55 -5.14 -9.92 6.05
C TYR A 55 -6.10 -8.82 6.51
N HIS A 56 -7.03 -8.46 5.63
CA HIS A 56 -8.13 -7.59 5.99
C HIS A 56 -9.30 -8.45 6.49
N PHE A 57 -9.50 -8.51 7.81
CA PHE A 57 -10.60 -9.25 8.40
C PHE A 57 -11.87 -8.37 8.41
N GLN A 58 -12.83 -8.71 7.54
CA GLN A 58 -14.14 -8.07 7.45
C GLN A 58 -15.25 -9.12 7.54
N SER A 59 -16.34 -8.80 8.24
CA SER A 59 -17.56 -9.60 8.32
C SER A 59 -18.80 -8.76 7.93
N PRO A 60 -19.63 -9.21 6.98
CA PRO A 60 -19.43 -10.38 6.12
C PRO A 60 -18.19 -10.19 5.22
N PRO A 61 -17.55 -11.28 4.74
CA PRO A 61 -16.41 -11.18 3.85
C PRO A 61 -16.75 -10.35 2.59
N SER A 62 -15.83 -9.46 2.19
CA SER A 62 -15.97 -8.74 0.92
C SER A 62 -15.99 -9.74 -0.25
N ARG A 63 -16.77 -9.41 -1.30
CA ARG A 63 -16.75 -10.15 -2.56
C ARG A 63 -15.37 -10.11 -3.23
N GLU A 64 -14.68 -8.99 -3.08
CA GLU A 64 -13.29 -8.81 -3.51
C GLU A 64 -12.37 -8.74 -2.28
N ARG A 65 -11.50 -9.74 -2.14
CA ARG A 65 -10.50 -9.74 -1.07
C ARG A 65 -9.29 -8.93 -1.49
N ARG A 66 -8.88 -8.03 -0.59
CA ARG A 66 -7.76 -7.11 -0.78
C ARG A 66 -6.87 -7.15 0.44
N TRP A 67 -5.57 -7.00 0.21
CA TRP A 67 -4.61 -6.86 1.28
C TRP A 67 -4.82 -5.53 2.02
N SER A 68 -4.79 -5.57 3.36
CA SER A 68 -4.58 -4.36 4.15
C SER A 68 -3.13 -3.93 4.00
N CYS A 69 -2.92 -2.67 3.62
CA CYS A 69 -1.63 -2.13 3.24
C CYS A 69 -1.23 -1.02 4.20
N THR A 70 -0.10 -1.15 4.88
CA THR A 70 0.43 -0.13 5.79
C THR A 70 1.85 0.25 5.37
N LEU A 71 2.07 1.52 5.07
CA LEU A 71 3.40 2.09 4.83
C LEU A 71 4.01 2.55 6.15
N ASP A 72 5.31 2.32 6.30
CA ASP A 72 6.10 2.94 7.36
C ASP A 72 6.37 4.42 7.06
N ALA A 73 5.31 5.24 7.14
CA ALA A 73 5.33 6.69 6.97
C ALA A 73 4.80 7.36 8.24
N GLN A 74 5.38 8.52 8.59
CA GLN A 74 5.06 9.23 9.83
C GLN A 74 3.86 10.18 9.68
N SER A 75 3.45 10.49 8.46
CA SER A 75 2.31 11.37 8.20
C SER A 75 1.68 11.18 6.81
N LYS A 76 0.44 11.66 6.64
CA LYS A 76 -0.24 11.71 5.34
C LYS A 76 0.50 12.58 4.31
N ALA A 77 1.23 13.61 4.76
CA ALA A 77 1.95 14.54 3.87
C ALA A 77 3.09 13.86 3.11
N GLU A 78 3.62 12.75 3.62
CA GLU A 78 4.65 11.97 2.95
C GLU A 78 4.10 11.10 1.81
N VAL A 79 2.79 10.90 1.75
CA VAL A 79 2.17 10.02 0.76
C VAL A 79 0.87 10.68 0.29
N PRO A 80 0.97 11.73 -0.54
CA PRO A 80 -0.21 12.41 -1.06
C PRO A 80 -1.06 11.47 -1.91
N ILE A 81 -2.36 11.74 -1.98
CA ILE A 81 -3.29 11.07 -2.90
C ILE A 81 -2.76 11.19 -4.33
N GLY A 82 -2.92 10.12 -5.12
CA GLY A 82 -2.36 9.98 -6.46
C GLY A 82 -0.95 9.42 -6.48
N THR A 83 -0.31 9.20 -5.32
CA THR A 83 0.96 8.48 -5.27
C THR A 83 0.78 7.05 -5.80
N GLU A 84 1.65 6.66 -6.72
CA GLU A 84 1.68 5.30 -7.24
C GLU A 84 2.65 4.44 -6.44
N VAL A 85 2.26 3.19 -6.16
CA VAL A 85 3.09 2.20 -5.47
C VAL A 85 3.60 1.19 -6.49
N TRP A 86 4.91 1.02 -6.55
CA TRP A 86 5.60 0.15 -7.49
C TRP A 86 6.43 -0.88 -6.73
N ILE A 87 6.45 -2.09 -7.26
CA ILE A 87 7.23 -3.23 -6.76
C ILE A 87 8.18 -3.70 -7.85
N ASP A 88 9.29 -4.31 -7.43
CA ASP A 88 10.09 -5.09 -8.35
C ASP A 88 9.33 -6.33 -8.83
N ASP A 89 9.56 -6.69 -10.08
CA ASP A 89 8.89 -7.82 -10.73
C ASP A 89 9.58 -9.12 -10.31
N VAL A 90 9.53 -9.42 -9.01
CA VAL A 90 10.11 -10.63 -8.44
C VAL A 90 9.01 -11.68 -8.35
N ARG A 91 9.16 -12.72 -9.17
CA ARG A 91 8.27 -13.89 -9.26
C ARG A 91 8.29 -14.73 -7.98
#